data_AF-A0A7R9QDS3-F1
#
_entry.id   AF-A0A7R9QDS3-F1
#
_cell.length_a   1.000
_cell.length_b   1.000
_cell.length_c   1.000
_cell.angle_alpha   90.00
_cell.angle_beta   90.00
_cell.angle_gamma   90.00
#
_symmetry.space_group_name_H-M   'P 1'
#
loop_
_entity.id
_entity.type
_entity.pdbx_description
1 polymer ?
#
loop_
_entity_poly.entity_id
_entity_poly.type
_entity_poly.pdbx_seq_one_letter_code
_entity_poly.pdbx_strand_id
1 'polypeptide(L)'
;MLFARFHQVTKGLMKTYLGDVYSVNWIEDSDARHSLTGETLQQQFKRVLVETNTSHVKEFGDKSIGRISLSQFQGSKTYNKTYDGKVVITDAVASGDVPIAIAYKRLNTHQTEEQKFVNQFKYEELLRARNFLINSVKHLIRELEVKFVSVDSIWSDKKELTNHDCYTDLIHQFDNHCFDLSTHPFALRFLYVFVNICETLENRNLGNVHIIENWISR
;
A
#
# COMPACT_ATOMS: atom_id res chain seq x y z
N MET A 1 5.54 0.79 -2.41
CA MET A 1 4.49 -0.22 -2.12
C MET A 1 4.80 -0.77 -0.74
N LEU A 2 3.88 -0.65 0.22
CA LEU A 2 4.08 -1.13 1.59
C LEU A 2 3.88 -2.65 1.64
N PHE A 3 4.64 -3.36 2.49
CA PHE A 3 4.60 -4.82 2.62
C PHE A 3 4.39 -5.20 4.08
N ALA A 4 3.44 -6.10 4.35
CA ALA A 4 3.16 -6.56 5.72
C ALA A 4 4.00 -7.80 6.09
N ARG A 5 4.22 -8.01 7.39
CA ARG A 5 5.04 -9.03 8.08
C ARG A 5 4.19 -9.88 9.01
N PHE A 6 4.41 -11.19 9.12
CA PHE A 6 3.93 -11.97 10.28
C PHE A 6 5.05 -12.01 11.33
N HIS A 7 4.73 -11.82 12.61
CA HIS A 7 5.69 -12.07 13.68
C HIS A 7 5.31 -13.42 14.32
N GLN A 8 6.09 -14.46 14.06
CA GLN A 8 5.94 -15.72 14.78
C GLN A 8 6.60 -15.59 16.15
N VAL A 9 5.87 -15.02 17.11
CA VAL A 9 6.13 -15.36 18.51
C VAL A 9 5.63 -16.79 18.68
N THR A 10 6.58 -17.67 19.00
CA THR A 10 6.42 -19.04 19.48
C THR A 10 4.99 -19.41 19.90
N LYS A 11 4.41 -20.39 19.18
CA LYS A 11 3.08 -21.02 19.38
C LYS A 11 1.89 -20.12 19.03
N GLY A 12 1.20 -20.54 17.96
CA GLY A 12 0.17 -19.79 17.26
C GLY A 12 -1.00 -19.31 18.12
N LEU A 13 -1.48 -18.11 17.78
CA LEU A 13 -2.85 -17.68 18.06
C LEU A 13 -3.34 -16.67 17.02
N MET A 14 -2.48 -15.75 16.55
CA MET A 14 -2.87 -14.72 15.59
C MET A 14 -2.69 -15.15 14.14
N LYS A 15 -3.80 -15.30 13.40
CA LYS A 15 -3.84 -15.62 11.96
C LYS A 15 -3.76 -14.35 11.09
N THR A 16 -2.78 -13.48 11.35
CA THR A 16 -2.59 -12.19 10.66
C THR A 16 -1.14 -11.71 10.68
N TYR A 17 -0.82 -10.76 9.81
CA TYR A 17 0.45 -10.03 9.78
C TYR A 17 0.51 -9.04 10.97
N LEU A 18 1.65 -8.95 11.67
CA LEU A 18 1.90 -8.18 12.90
C LEU A 18 2.75 -6.92 12.70
N GLY A 19 3.19 -6.62 11.48
CA GLY A 19 3.90 -5.37 11.19
C GLY A 19 4.04 -5.14 9.70
N ASP A 20 4.83 -4.14 9.30
CA ASP A 20 5.26 -3.94 7.92
C ASP A 20 6.78 -3.86 7.84
N VAL A 21 7.35 -4.24 6.69
CA VAL A 21 8.81 -4.44 6.53
C VAL A 21 9.59 -3.16 6.82
N TYR A 22 9.10 -2.00 6.35
CA TYR A 22 9.77 -0.73 6.59
C TYR A 22 9.73 -0.37 8.08
N SER A 23 8.54 -0.42 8.69
CA SER A 23 8.38 -0.03 10.09
C SER A 23 9.16 -0.91 11.04
N VAL A 24 9.12 -2.22 10.80
CA VAL A 24 9.85 -3.19 11.62
C VAL A 24 11.35 -2.92 11.56
N ASN A 25 11.92 -2.64 10.38
CA ASN A 25 13.35 -2.40 10.26
C ASN A 25 13.81 -1.18 11.08
N TRP A 26 13.09 -0.06 11.05
CA TRP A 26 13.52 1.13 11.81
C TRP A 26 13.20 1.03 13.30
N ILE A 27 12.09 0.40 13.69
CA ILE A 27 11.71 0.21 15.10
C ILE A 27 12.67 -0.78 15.76
N GLU A 28 12.93 -1.95 15.15
CA GLU A 28 13.83 -2.95 15.71
C GLU A 28 15.28 -2.44 15.74
N ASP A 29 15.70 -1.59 14.79
CA ASP A 29 16.99 -0.89 14.86
C ASP A 29 17.09 0.02 16.09
N SER A 30 16.09 0.88 16.32
CA SER A 30 16.04 1.75 17.51
C SER A 30 15.99 0.95 18.82
N ASP A 31 15.25 -0.16 18.85
CA ASP A 31 15.15 -1.05 20.01
C ASP A 31 16.45 -1.82 20.30
N ALA A 32 17.25 -2.11 19.26
CA ALA A 32 18.55 -2.75 19.41
C ALA A 32 19.62 -1.81 19.96
N ARG A 33 19.48 -0.49 19.81
CA ARG A 33 20.49 0.46 20.29
C ARG A 33 20.48 0.61 21.80
N HIS A 34 21.65 0.68 22.42
CA HIS A 34 21.78 1.02 23.84
C HIS A 34 21.40 2.50 24.10
N SER A 35 21.74 3.40 23.18
CA SER A 35 21.33 4.80 23.19
C SER A 35 21.00 5.28 21.78
N LEU A 36 19.96 6.09 21.66
CA LEU A 36 19.59 6.79 20.41
C LEU A 36 20.42 8.06 20.18
N THR A 37 21.28 8.47 21.14
CA THR A 37 22.19 9.62 20.96
C THR A 37 23.35 9.33 20.00
N GLY A 38 23.71 8.06 19.85
CA GLY A 38 24.86 7.61 19.04
C GLY A 38 24.53 7.35 17.58
N GLU A 39 23.27 7.50 17.17
CA GLU A 39 22.83 7.30 15.80
C GLU A 39 22.09 8.53 15.28
N THR A 40 22.37 8.89 14.04
CA THR A 40 21.72 9.97 13.31
C THR A 40 20.57 9.46 12.44
N LEU A 41 19.64 10.35 12.10
CA LEU A 41 18.57 10.03 11.14
C LEU A 41 19.11 9.46 9.82
N GLN A 42 20.23 10.00 9.30
CA GLN A 42 20.82 9.53 8.06
C GLN A 42 21.40 8.11 8.17
N GLN A 43 21.96 7.75 9.33
CA GLN A 43 22.48 6.40 9.58
C GLN A 43 21.34 5.39 9.63
N GLN A 44 20.27 5.69 10.37
CA GLN A 44 19.08 4.85 10.41
C GLN A 44 18.44 4.72 9.02
N PHE A 45 18.29 5.83 8.29
CA PHE A 45 17.79 5.80 6.91
C PHE A 45 18.60 4.86 6.01
N LYS A 46 19.94 4.96 6.02
CA LYS A 46 20.80 4.09 5.19
C LYS A 46 20.67 2.62 5.56
N ARG A 47 20.51 2.31 6.85
CA ARG A 47 20.28 0.93 7.30
C ARG A 47 18.93 0.42 6.80
N VAL A 48 17.86 1.17 7.04
CA VAL A 48 16.50 0.79 6.63
C VAL A 48 16.41 0.66 5.11
N LEU A 49 17.10 1.53 4.35
CA LEU A 49 17.20 1.44 2.90
C LEU A 49 17.78 0.10 2.42
N VAL A 50 18.80 -0.43 3.10
CA VAL A 50 19.41 -1.73 2.76
C VAL A 50 18.54 -2.89 3.22
N GLU A 51 17.93 -2.78 4.39
CA GLU A 51 17.17 -3.87 5.01
C GLU A 51 15.75 -4.02 4.44
N THR A 52 15.15 -2.95 3.91
CA THR A 52 13.83 -2.99 3.26
C THR A 52 13.97 -3.38 1.79
N ASN A 53 14.22 -4.66 1.53
CA ASN A 53 14.42 -5.19 0.16
C ASN A 53 13.13 -5.36 -0.67
N THR A 54 11.96 -5.11 -0.09
CA THR A 54 10.66 -5.25 -0.76
C THR A 54 10.20 -3.96 -1.44
N SER A 55 10.85 -2.83 -1.19
CA SER A 55 10.47 -1.55 -1.77
C SER A 55 11.64 -0.56 -1.83
N HIS A 56 11.47 0.56 -2.51
CA HIS A 56 12.47 1.62 -2.53
C HIS A 56 12.18 2.65 -1.43
N VAL A 57 12.96 2.61 -0.35
CA VAL A 57 12.96 3.65 0.67
C VAL A 57 13.49 4.95 0.06
N LYS A 58 12.85 6.08 0.35
CA LYS A 58 13.18 7.40 -0.21
C LYS A 58 13.33 8.43 0.90
N GLU A 59 14.20 9.41 0.68
CA GLU A 59 14.40 10.58 1.55
C GLU A 59 14.01 11.84 0.78
N PHE A 60 13.36 12.78 1.46
CA PHE A 60 12.86 14.04 0.89
C PHE A 60 13.13 15.21 1.85
N GLY A 61 13.00 16.44 1.36
CA GLY A 61 13.18 17.65 2.15
C GLY A 61 14.64 18.02 2.41
N ASP A 62 14.89 18.77 3.49
CA ASP A 62 16.25 19.19 3.87
C ASP A 62 17.04 18.03 4.49
N LYS A 63 17.97 17.49 3.70
CA LYS A 63 18.85 16.39 4.10
C LYS A 63 19.83 16.78 5.21
N SER A 64 20.02 18.07 5.50
CA SER A 64 20.87 18.53 6.60
C SER A 64 20.37 18.03 7.97
N ILE A 65 19.04 17.90 8.11
CA ILE A 65 18.35 17.33 9.27
C ILE A 65 18.80 15.89 9.53
N GLY A 66 19.21 15.15 8.48
CA GLY A 66 19.75 13.80 8.58
C GLY A 66 20.96 13.68 9.52
N ARG A 67 21.68 14.77 9.81
CA ARG A 67 22.82 14.79 10.75
C ARG A 67 22.40 14.82 12.23
N ILE A 68 21.13 15.10 12.50
CA ILE A 68 20.62 15.18 13.86
C ILE A 68 20.45 13.77 14.42
N SER A 69 20.81 13.62 15.70
CA SER A 69 20.64 12.39 16.48
C SER A 69 19.17 11.93 16.53
N LEU A 70 18.94 10.61 16.46
CA LEU A 70 17.62 10.00 16.63
C LEU A 70 16.97 10.42 17.94
N SER A 71 17.76 10.61 19.00
CA SER A 71 17.24 10.97 20.32
C SER A 71 16.47 12.29 20.38
N GLN A 72 16.70 13.20 19.41
CA GLN A 72 15.98 14.47 19.32
C GLN A 72 14.54 14.29 18.81
N PHE A 73 14.23 13.16 18.17
CA PHE A 73 12.92 12.87 17.59
C PHE A 73 12.21 11.69 18.28
N GLN A 74 12.98 10.64 18.62
CA GLN A 74 12.47 9.41 19.22
C GLN A 74 12.63 9.39 20.75
N GLY A 75 13.21 10.45 21.33
CA GLY A 75 13.47 10.55 22.76
C GLY A 75 14.76 9.85 23.20
N SER A 76 15.07 9.99 24.49
CA SER A 76 16.23 9.32 25.08
C SER A 76 15.84 7.95 25.61
N LYS A 77 16.70 6.95 25.39
CA LYS A 77 16.48 5.61 25.95
C LYS A 77 16.89 5.62 27.41
N THR A 78 15.93 5.37 28.30
CA THR A 78 16.13 5.34 29.76
C THR A 78 16.32 3.92 30.30
N TYR A 79 16.16 2.90 29.44
CA TYR A 79 16.21 1.49 29.80
C TYR A 79 17.41 0.78 29.18
N ASN A 80 18.21 0.11 30.02
CA ASN A 80 19.51 -0.45 29.64
C ASN A 80 19.46 -1.79 28.89
N LYS A 81 18.29 -2.43 28.75
CA LYS A 81 18.22 -3.67 27.94
C LYS A 81 18.13 -3.32 26.46
N THR A 82 19.05 -3.86 25.69
CA THR A 82 18.99 -3.90 24.23
C THR A 82 18.24 -5.14 23.79
N TYR A 83 17.39 -5.00 22.77
CA TYR A 83 16.77 -6.14 22.11
C TYR A 83 17.70 -6.61 20.98
N ASP A 84 18.30 -7.79 21.12
CA ASP A 84 19.22 -8.36 20.11
C ASP A 84 18.50 -9.30 19.12
N GLY A 85 17.17 -9.36 19.19
CA GLY A 85 16.38 -10.28 18.38
C GLY A 85 16.13 -9.77 16.96
N LYS A 86 17.16 -9.63 16.13
CA LYS A 86 16.91 -9.33 14.70
C LYS A 86 16.18 -10.50 14.07
N VAL A 87 14.88 -10.35 13.83
CA VAL A 87 14.06 -11.40 13.23
C VAL A 87 14.19 -11.33 11.72
N VAL A 88 14.59 -12.43 11.10
CA VAL A 88 14.61 -12.54 9.64
C VAL A 88 13.18 -12.52 9.11
N ILE A 89 12.86 -11.52 8.28
CA ILE A 89 11.55 -11.42 7.61
C ILE A 89 11.51 -12.41 6.45
N THR A 90 10.68 -13.45 6.56
CA THR A 90 10.58 -14.53 5.56
C THR A 90 9.23 -14.60 4.85
N ASP A 91 8.26 -13.80 5.28
CA ASP A 91 6.87 -13.91 4.86
C ASP A 91 6.28 -12.59 4.33
N ALA A 92 7.14 -11.69 3.85
CA ALA A 92 6.70 -10.42 3.32
C ALA A 92 5.68 -10.60 2.18
N VAL A 93 4.54 -9.92 2.29
CA VAL A 93 3.51 -9.87 1.26
C VAL A 93 3.16 -8.42 0.98
N ALA A 94 2.92 -8.08 -0.29
CA ALA A 94 2.48 -6.74 -0.67
C ALA A 94 1.19 -6.39 0.09
N SER A 95 1.09 -5.19 0.66
CA SER A 95 0.01 -4.82 1.58
C SER A 95 -1.39 -5.05 0.98
N GLY A 96 -1.57 -4.78 -0.31
CA GLY A 96 -2.86 -5.00 -0.98
C GLY A 96 -3.23 -6.48 -1.19
N ASP A 97 -2.28 -7.39 -1.04
CA ASP A 97 -2.46 -8.84 -1.20
C ASP A 97 -2.61 -9.55 0.16
N VAL A 98 -2.44 -8.83 1.27
CA VAL A 98 -2.53 -9.38 2.64
C VAL A 98 -3.83 -10.14 2.90
N PRO A 99 -5.04 -9.62 2.59
CA PRO A 99 -6.29 -10.35 2.84
C PRO A 99 -6.34 -11.71 2.13
N ILE A 100 -5.92 -11.75 0.86
CA ILE A 100 -5.88 -12.97 0.05
C ILE A 100 -4.82 -13.93 0.59
N ALA A 101 -3.64 -13.43 0.97
CA ALA A 101 -2.58 -14.25 1.54
C ALA A 101 -2.98 -14.86 2.90
N ILE A 102 -3.73 -14.12 3.74
CA ILE A 102 -4.31 -14.66 4.97
C ILE A 102 -5.31 -15.77 4.66
N ALA A 103 -6.25 -15.53 3.73
CA ALA A 103 -7.25 -16.52 3.34
C ALA A 103 -6.60 -17.80 2.77
N TYR A 104 -5.61 -17.65 1.90
CA TYR A 104 -4.82 -18.76 1.38
C TYR A 104 -4.07 -19.52 2.47
N LYS A 105 -3.42 -18.81 3.41
CA LYS A 105 -2.76 -19.48 4.56
C LYS A 105 -3.77 -20.27 5.40
N ARG A 106 -4.97 -19.73 5.67
CA ARG A 106 -6.02 -20.43 6.42
C ARG A 106 -6.48 -21.70 5.73
N LEU A 107 -6.65 -21.66 4.41
CA LEU A 107 -6.98 -22.82 3.59
C LEU A 107 -5.98 -23.98 3.72
N ASN A 108 -4.71 -23.67 3.93
CA ASN A 108 -3.64 -24.66 4.03
C ASN A 108 -3.31 -25.09 5.47
N THR A 109 -4.12 -24.66 6.46
CA THR A 109 -3.99 -25.13 7.85
C THR A 109 -4.87 -26.34 8.13
N HIS A 110 -4.55 -27.09 9.20
CA HIS A 110 -5.40 -28.18 9.66
C HIS A 110 -6.75 -27.62 10.12
N GLN A 111 -7.83 -28.20 9.62
CA GLN A 111 -9.20 -27.71 9.81
C GLN A 111 -10.22 -28.82 9.55
N THR A 112 -11.45 -28.64 10.03
CA THR A 112 -12.57 -29.55 9.70
C THR A 112 -13.03 -29.35 8.24
N GLU A 113 -13.78 -30.31 7.70
CA GLU A 113 -14.36 -30.18 6.34
C GLU A 113 -15.27 -28.95 6.21
N GLU A 114 -16.06 -28.65 7.25
CA GLU A 114 -16.89 -27.43 7.29
C GLU A 114 -16.03 -26.16 7.25
N GLN A 115 -14.97 -26.08 8.06
CA GLN A 115 -14.05 -24.95 8.07
C GLN A 115 -13.33 -24.79 6.72
N LYS A 116 -12.95 -25.91 6.10
CA LYS A 116 -12.33 -25.93 4.78
C LYS A 116 -13.26 -25.35 3.72
N PHE A 117 -14.53 -25.74 3.73
CA PHE A 117 -15.54 -25.19 2.83
C PHE A 117 -15.70 -23.66 3.01
N VAL A 118 -15.84 -23.19 4.26
CA VAL A 118 -15.97 -21.76 4.56
C VAL A 118 -14.72 -20.97 4.13
N ASN A 119 -13.52 -21.48 4.42
CA ASN A 119 -12.27 -20.81 4.04
C ASN A 119 -12.06 -20.81 2.52
N GLN A 120 -12.49 -21.86 1.81
CA GLN A 120 -12.45 -21.93 0.35
C GLN A 120 -13.37 -20.88 -0.27
N PHE A 121 -14.61 -20.82 0.20
CA PHE A 121 -15.56 -19.83 -0.25
C PHE A 121 -15.03 -18.41 -0.03
N LYS A 122 -14.47 -18.11 1.15
CA LYS A 122 -13.93 -16.78 1.46
C LYS A 122 -12.74 -16.41 0.57
N TYR A 123 -11.85 -17.35 0.30
CA TYR A 123 -10.72 -17.14 -0.60
C TYR A 123 -11.17 -16.83 -2.02
N GLU A 124 -12.13 -17.60 -2.56
CA GLU A 124 -12.70 -17.37 -3.89
C GLU A 124 -13.44 -16.04 -3.98
N GLU A 125 -14.20 -15.67 -2.95
CA GLU A 125 -14.90 -14.38 -2.87
C GLU A 125 -13.92 -13.21 -3.00
N LEU A 126 -12.79 -13.24 -2.27
CA LEU A 126 -11.76 -12.21 -2.36
C LEU A 126 -11.15 -12.11 -3.76
N LEU A 127 -10.94 -13.24 -4.44
CA LEU A 127 -10.44 -13.26 -5.82
C LEU A 127 -11.46 -12.69 -6.81
N ARG A 128 -12.75 -13.05 -6.66
CA ARG A 128 -13.83 -12.51 -7.50
C ARG A 128 -13.97 -11.00 -7.31
N ALA A 129 -14.00 -10.52 -6.06
CA ALA A 129 -14.08 -9.10 -5.74
C ALA A 129 -12.90 -8.32 -6.35
N ARG A 130 -11.67 -8.87 -6.25
CA ARG A 130 -10.47 -8.29 -6.88
C ARG A 130 -10.62 -8.17 -8.40
N ASN A 131 -11.06 -9.24 -9.07
CA ASN A 131 -11.25 -9.23 -10.52
C ASN A 131 -12.36 -8.27 -10.95
N PHE A 132 -13.47 -8.24 -10.21
CA PHE A 132 -14.56 -7.31 -10.45
C PHE A 132 -14.05 -5.87 -10.42
N LEU A 133 -13.34 -5.47 -9.36
CA LEU A 133 -12.78 -4.12 -9.24
C LEU A 133 -11.83 -3.77 -10.38
N ILE A 134 -10.89 -4.67 -10.73
CA ILE A 134 -9.97 -4.45 -11.87
C ILE A 134 -10.76 -4.21 -13.16
N ASN A 135 -11.80 -5.02 -13.41
CA ASN A 135 -12.61 -4.91 -14.61
C ASN A 135 -13.47 -3.64 -14.61
N SER A 136 -14.00 -3.21 -13.46
CA SER A 136 -14.75 -1.97 -13.33
C SER A 136 -13.88 -0.76 -13.66
N VAL A 137 -12.66 -0.67 -13.12
CA VAL A 137 -11.74 0.43 -13.45
C VAL A 137 -11.37 0.39 -14.94
N LYS A 138 -11.10 -0.78 -15.51
CA LYS A 138 -10.83 -0.90 -16.96
C LYS A 138 -12.02 -0.52 -17.83
N HIS A 139 -13.23 -0.86 -17.41
CA HIS A 139 -14.45 -0.48 -18.11
C HIS A 139 -14.63 1.03 -18.10
N LEU A 140 -14.44 1.65 -16.95
CA LEU A 140 -14.45 3.09 -16.78
C LEU A 140 -13.46 3.80 -17.73
N ILE A 141 -12.24 3.26 -17.91
CA ILE A 141 -11.28 3.81 -18.89
C ILE A 141 -11.78 3.66 -20.34
N ARG A 142 -12.54 2.59 -20.66
CA ARG A 142 -13.08 2.37 -22.01
C ARG A 142 -14.26 3.29 -22.33
N GLU A 143 -15.06 3.62 -21.32
CA GLU A 143 -16.20 4.54 -21.45
C GLU A 143 -15.75 6.01 -21.54
N LEU A 144 -14.51 6.32 -21.15
CA LEU A 144 -13.89 7.58 -21.54
C LEU A 144 -13.87 7.64 -23.08
N GLU A 145 -14.75 8.44 -23.66
CA GLU A 145 -14.88 8.63 -25.10
C GLU A 145 -13.71 9.47 -25.67
N VAL A 146 -12.48 9.05 -25.39
CA VAL A 146 -11.27 9.71 -25.85
C VAL A 146 -10.78 8.97 -27.08
N LYS A 147 -11.34 9.37 -28.23
CA LYS A 147 -10.77 9.05 -29.55
C LYS A 147 -9.27 9.39 -29.45
N PHE A 148 -8.38 8.43 -29.74
CA PHE A 148 -6.91 8.56 -29.71
C PHE A 148 -6.17 8.35 -28.37
N VAL A 149 -6.81 7.86 -27.30
CA VAL A 149 -6.09 7.41 -26.09
C VAL A 149 -6.18 5.90 -25.93
N SER A 150 -5.03 5.26 -25.74
CA SER A 150 -4.96 3.83 -25.47
C SER A 150 -5.32 3.55 -24.02
N VAL A 151 -6.25 2.61 -23.79
CA VAL A 151 -6.58 2.07 -22.45
C VAL A 151 -5.31 1.59 -21.75
N ASP A 152 -4.38 0.99 -22.49
CA ASP A 152 -3.14 0.47 -21.93
C ASP A 152 -2.20 1.58 -21.43
N SER A 153 -2.15 2.73 -22.10
CA SER A 153 -1.37 3.90 -21.64
C SER A 153 -1.95 4.44 -20.34
N ILE A 154 -3.27 4.68 -20.28
CA ILE A 154 -3.93 5.12 -19.04
C ILE A 154 -3.73 4.11 -17.90
N TRP A 155 -3.78 2.81 -18.20
CA TRP A 155 -3.62 1.77 -17.20
C TRP A 155 -2.18 1.61 -16.69
N SER A 156 -1.17 1.77 -17.55
CA SER A 156 0.22 1.41 -17.23
C SER A 156 1.12 2.60 -16.88
N ASP A 157 0.82 3.79 -17.40
CA ASP A 157 1.65 4.98 -17.20
C ASP A 157 1.76 5.37 -15.72
N LYS A 158 2.78 6.17 -15.41
CA LYS A 158 2.99 6.78 -14.09
C LYS A 158 3.22 8.27 -14.29
N LYS A 159 2.15 9.00 -14.57
CA LYS A 159 2.22 10.46 -14.73
C LYS A 159 2.39 11.14 -13.38
N GLU A 160 3.08 12.28 -13.40
CA GLU A 160 3.13 13.18 -12.25
C GLU A 160 1.78 13.88 -12.12
N LEU A 161 1.30 14.04 -10.88
CA LEU A 161 0.04 14.72 -10.62
C LEU A 161 0.27 16.24 -10.66
N THR A 162 -0.38 16.90 -11.60
CA THR A 162 -0.43 18.36 -11.73
C THR A 162 -1.85 18.90 -11.61
N ASN A 163 -2.85 18.13 -12.08
CA ASN A 163 -4.26 18.48 -12.00
C ASN A 163 -4.92 17.97 -10.72
N HIS A 164 -4.68 18.67 -9.62
CA HIS A 164 -5.23 18.28 -8.31
C HIS A 164 -6.76 18.33 -8.26
N ASP A 165 -7.39 19.28 -8.93
CA ASP A 165 -8.85 19.46 -8.92
C ASP A 165 -9.56 18.29 -9.61
N CYS A 166 -9.17 17.98 -10.86
CA CYS A 166 -9.70 16.81 -11.58
C CYS A 166 -9.50 15.52 -10.78
N TYR A 167 -8.30 15.33 -10.23
CA TYR A 167 -7.97 14.12 -9.50
C TYR A 167 -8.83 13.95 -8.25
N THR A 168 -9.05 15.04 -7.51
CA THR A 168 -9.85 15.06 -6.29
C THR A 168 -11.32 14.78 -6.60
N ASP A 169 -11.89 15.46 -7.60
CA ASP A 169 -13.27 15.24 -8.05
C ASP A 169 -13.50 13.80 -8.52
N LEU A 170 -12.56 13.24 -9.29
CA LEU A 170 -12.62 11.89 -9.80
C LEU A 170 -12.55 10.83 -8.67
N ILE A 171 -11.69 11.04 -7.66
CA ILE A 171 -11.66 10.20 -6.48
C ILE A 171 -13.00 10.25 -5.74
N HIS A 172 -13.52 11.44 -5.47
CA HIS A 172 -14.76 11.60 -4.73
C HIS A 172 -15.93 10.92 -5.43
N GLN A 173 -16.02 11.03 -6.76
CA GLN A 173 -17.08 10.37 -7.51
C GLN A 173 -16.93 8.85 -7.50
N PHE A 174 -15.71 8.34 -7.65
CA PHE A 174 -15.47 6.91 -7.56
C PHE A 174 -15.77 6.34 -6.18
N ASP A 175 -15.40 7.05 -5.11
CA ASP A 175 -15.66 6.68 -3.71
C ASP A 175 -17.16 6.62 -3.41
N ASN A 176 -17.91 7.65 -3.85
CA ASN A 176 -19.33 7.78 -3.56
C ASN A 176 -20.23 6.90 -4.44
N HIS A 177 -19.84 6.61 -5.68
CA HIS A 177 -20.73 5.97 -6.67
C HIS A 177 -20.25 4.60 -7.16
N CYS A 178 -18.99 4.22 -6.93
CA CYS A 178 -18.47 2.93 -7.39
C CYS A 178 -18.02 2.03 -6.23
N PHE A 179 -16.95 2.43 -5.53
CA PHE A 179 -16.37 1.64 -4.45
C PHE A 179 -15.93 2.55 -3.32
N ASP A 180 -16.55 2.37 -2.15
CA ASP A 180 -16.10 2.98 -0.91
C ASP A 180 -14.65 2.55 -0.62
N LEU A 181 -13.74 3.51 -0.77
CA LEU A 181 -12.30 3.32 -0.63
C LEU A 181 -11.90 3.00 0.81
N SER A 182 -12.73 3.35 1.79
CA SER A 182 -12.49 3.04 3.20
C SER A 182 -12.70 1.55 3.50
N THR A 183 -13.66 0.91 2.83
CA THR A 183 -13.97 -0.52 3.00
C THR A 183 -13.31 -1.42 1.96
N HIS A 184 -12.79 -0.85 0.86
CA HIS A 184 -12.10 -1.59 -0.21
C HIS A 184 -10.64 -1.12 -0.44
N PRO A 185 -9.70 -1.41 0.46
CA PRO A 185 -8.30 -0.95 0.34
C PRO A 185 -7.58 -1.39 -0.95
N PHE A 186 -8.04 -2.45 -1.61
CA PHE A 186 -7.47 -2.86 -2.90
C PHE A 186 -7.75 -1.83 -4.01
N ALA A 187 -8.86 -1.09 -3.92
CA ALA A 187 -9.22 0.00 -4.82
C ALA A 187 -8.15 1.09 -4.89
N LEU A 188 -7.51 1.38 -3.74
CA LEU A 188 -6.48 2.41 -3.61
C LEU A 188 -5.29 2.18 -4.56
N ARG A 189 -5.06 0.93 -5.00
CA ARG A 189 -3.99 0.60 -5.96
C ARG A 189 -4.23 1.17 -7.35
N PHE A 190 -5.45 1.57 -7.68
CA PHE A 190 -5.81 2.10 -8.99
C PHE A 190 -5.91 3.62 -9.01
N LEU A 191 -5.73 4.32 -7.89
CA LEU A 191 -5.84 5.78 -7.88
C LEU A 191 -4.80 6.48 -8.78
N TYR A 192 -3.64 5.86 -9.03
CA TYR A 192 -2.69 6.41 -10.02
C TYR A 192 -3.27 6.42 -11.45
N VAL A 193 -4.21 5.53 -11.77
CA VAL A 193 -4.90 5.52 -13.06
C VAL A 193 -5.74 6.80 -13.20
N PHE A 194 -6.31 7.29 -12.11
CA PHE A 194 -7.10 8.52 -12.10
C PHE A 194 -6.22 9.75 -12.33
N VAL A 195 -4.98 9.74 -11.79
CA VAL A 195 -3.95 10.70 -12.19
C VAL A 195 -3.74 10.61 -13.71
N ASN A 196 -3.50 9.41 -14.24
CA ASN A 196 -3.26 9.27 -15.67
C ASN A 196 -4.43 9.77 -16.55
N ILE A 197 -5.68 9.56 -16.11
CA ILE A 197 -6.88 10.08 -16.76
C ILE A 197 -6.83 11.61 -16.79
N CYS A 198 -6.74 12.25 -15.63
CA CYS A 198 -6.78 13.71 -15.50
C CYS A 198 -5.67 14.40 -16.29
N GLU A 199 -4.44 13.92 -16.15
CA GLU A 199 -3.29 14.48 -16.89
C GLU A 199 -3.42 14.28 -18.40
N THR A 200 -4.10 13.22 -18.85
CA THR A 200 -4.31 12.99 -20.29
C THR A 200 -5.40 13.89 -20.87
N LEU A 201 -6.46 14.16 -20.10
CA LEU A 201 -7.57 15.01 -20.51
C LEU A 201 -7.15 16.49 -20.59
N GLU A 202 -6.41 16.98 -19.59
CA GLU A 202 -5.89 18.34 -19.57
C GLU A 202 -4.97 18.63 -20.75
N ASN A 203 -4.01 17.74 -21.01
CA ASN A 203 -3.08 17.86 -22.15
C ASN A 203 -3.77 17.96 -23.51
N ARG A 204 -5.05 17.58 -23.60
CA ARG A 204 -5.84 17.62 -24.85
C ARG A 204 -6.93 18.70 -24.85
N ASN A 205 -6.97 19.59 -23.86
CA ASN A 205 -8.01 20.63 -23.71
C ASN A 205 -9.44 20.05 -23.74
N LEU A 206 -9.61 18.80 -23.32
CA LEU A 206 -10.92 18.17 -23.15
C LEU A 206 -11.40 18.54 -21.74
N GLY A 207 -12.15 19.63 -21.61
CA GLY A 207 -12.52 20.21 -20.32
C GLY A 207 -13.05 19.18 -19.31
N ASN A 208 -12.60 19.29 -18.06
CA ASN A 208 -12.87 18.35 -16.94
C ASN A 208 -14.37 18.14 -16.63
N VAL A 209 -15.25 19.02 -17.13
CA VAL A 209 -16.62 19.21 -16.62
C VAL A 209 -17.64 18.19 -17.18
N HIS A 210 -17.42 17.60 -18.35
CA HIS A 210 -18.44 16.74 -18.99
C HIS A 210 -18.23 15.23 -18.89
N ILE A 211 -17.07 14.79 -18.41
CA ILE A 211 -16.75 13.37 -18.34
C ILE A 211 -17.35 12.75 -17.06
N ILE A 212 -17.33 13.48 -15.94
CA ILE A 212 -17.67 12.89 -14.65
C ILE A 212 -19.19 12.92 -14.35
N GLU A 213 -19.93 13.93 -14.83
CA GLU A 213 -21.40 13.97 -14.66
C GLU A 213 -22.13 12.85 -15.44
N ASN A 214 -21.60 12.45 -16.59
CA ASN A 214 -22.16 11.35 -17.40
C ASN A 214 -21.79 9.95 -16.88
N TRP A 215 -20.87 9.84 -15.91
CA TRP A 215 -20.46 8.57 -15.31
C TRP A 215 -21.42 8.03 -14.24
N ILE A 216 -22.20 8.91 -13.61
CA ILE A 216 -23.10 8.55 -12.50
C ILE A 216 -24.47 8.04 -13.01
N SER A 217 -24.81 8.30 -14.28
CA SER A 217 -26.15 8.09 -14.83
C SER A 217 -26.30 6.84 -15.72
N ARG A 218 -25.30 5.96 -15.79
CA ARG A 218 -25.32 4.68 -16.51
C ARG A 218 -24.79 3.53 -15.65
#